data_AF-A0A3E2VUK4-F1
#
_entry.id   AF-A0A3E2VUK4-F1
#
_cell.length_a   1.000
_cell.length_b   1.000
_cell.length_c   1.000
_cell.angle_alpha   90.00
_cell.angle_beta   90.00
_cell.angle_gamma   90.00
#
_symmetry.space_group_name_H-M   'P 1'
#
loop_
_entity.id
_entity.type
_entity.pdbx_description
1 polymer ?
#
loop_
_entity_poly.entity_id
_entity_poly.type
_entity_poly.pdbx_seq_one_letter_code
_entity_poly.pdbx_strand_id
1 'polypeptide(L)'
;MPMQPLIDALDKDRKNGRNDYSNETMVKLLVIKKICQLNTVEKLRRELLRNPTLRRLCGLKDEDYTYGKKKLMPNPGVFPLFYQRLTKHQDLLNDIFFRIGGRYV
;
A
#
# COMPACT_ATOMS: atom_id res chain seq x y z
N MET A 1 -4.32 -13.05 6.67
CA MET A 1 -2.96 -12.44 6.71
C MET A 1 -2.82 -11.63 7.99
N PRO A 2 -1.60 -11.40 8.55
CA PRO A 2 -1.42 -10.57 9.76
C PRO A 2 -1.94 -9.14 9.59
N MET A 3 -2.12 -8.68 8.36
CA MET A 3 -2.63 -7.35 8.04
C MET A 3 -4.15 -7.26 7.88
N GLN A 4 -4.88 -8.38 8.00
CA GLN A 4 -6.33 -8.41 7.78
C GLN A 4 -7.08 -7.41 8.67
N PRO A 5 -6.80 -7.31 10.00
CA PRO A 5 -7.52 -6.36 10.84
C PRO A 5 -7.36 -4.90 10.39
N LEU A 6 -6.16 -4.52 9.94
CA LEU A 6 -5.91 -3.18 9.40
C LEU A 6 -6.64 -2.96 8.07
N ILE A 7 -6.62 -3.96 7.18
CA ILE A 7 -7.32 -3.87 5.89
C ILE A 7 -8.83 -3.68 6.12
N ASP A 8 -9.43 -4.49 7.00
CA ASP A 8 -10.85 -4.40 7.34
C ASP A 8 -11.22 -3.04 7.94
N ALA A 9 -10.36 -2.49 8.82
CA ALA A 9 -10.56 -1.17 9.40
C ALA A 9 -10.47 -0.05 8.34
N LEU A 10 -9.48 -0.13 7.43
CA LEU A 10 -9.34 0.81 6.31
C LEU A 10 -10.47 0.70 5.30
N ASP A 11 -11.05 -0.49 5.11
CA ASP A 11 -12.20 -0.72 4.23
C ASP A 11 -13.49 -0.17 4.86
N LYS A 12 -13.68 -0.29 6.18
CA LYS A 12 -14.79 0.35 6.90
C LYS A 12 -14.73 1.87 6.84
N ASP A 13 -13.53 2.45 6.92
CA ASP A 13 -13.31 3.89 6.76
C ASP A 13 -13.58 4.38 5.32
N ARG A 14 -13.55 3.46 4.36
CA ARG A 14 -13.71 3.80 2.95
C ARG A 14 -15.18 4.07 2.64
N LYS A 15 -15.53 5.36 2.62
CA LYS A 15 -16.80 5.86 2.07
C LYS A 15 -16.83 5.74 0.54
N ASN A 16 -17.87 6.29 -0.09
CA ASN A 16 -18.02 6.36 -1.54
C ASN A 16 -16.89 7.20 -2.18
N GLY A 17 -16.26 6.68 -3.24
CA GLY A 17 -15.17 7.35 -3.96
C GLY A 17 -14.45 6.43 -4.94
N ARG A 18 -13.43 6.95 -5.65
CA ARG A 18 -12.64 6.15 -6.61
C ARG A 18 -11.94 4.99 -5.91
N ASN A 19 -12.23 3.78 -6.37
CA ASN A 19 -11.60 2.55 -5.90
C ASN A 19 -10.60 1.99 -6.91
N ASP A 20 -9.73 2.86 -7.42
CA ASP A 20 -8.69 2.48 -8.39
C ASP A 20 -7.69 1.46 -7.80
N TYR A 21 -7.52 1.45 -6.48
CA TYR A 21 -6.66 0.52 -5.75
C TYR A 21 -7.32 0.09 -4.44
N SER A 22 -7.24 -1.21 -4.13
CA SER A 22 -7.72 -1.76 -2.86
C SER A 22 -6.85 -1.30 -1.69
N ASN A 23 -7.41 -1.28 -0.48
CA ASN A 23 -6.63 -0.99 0.72
C ASN A 23 -5.56 -2.06 0.93
N GLU A 24 -5.85 -3.33 0.65
CA GLU A 24 -4.86 -4.40 0.67
C GLU A 24 -3.63 -4.09 -0.20
N THR A 25 -3.81 -3.68 -1.46
CA THR A 25 -2.70 -3.29 -2.33
C THR A 25 -1.88 -2.15 -1.74
N MET A 26 -2.55 -1.13 -1.19
CA MET A 26 -1.87 0.01 -0.58
C MET A 26 -1.07 -0.37 0.68
N VAL A 27 -1.60 -1.25 1.53
CA VAL A 27 -0.86 -1.72 2.70
C VAL A 27 0.34 -2.59 2.27
N LYS A 28 0.19 -3.48 1.28
CA LYS A 28 1.32 -4.25 0.73
C LYS A 28 2.44 -3.35 0.19
N LEU A 29 2.08 -2.27 -0.52
CA LEU A 29 3.02 -1.27 -1.01
C LEU A 29 3.79 -0.58 0.11
N LEU A 30 3.12 -0.25 1.22
CA LEU A 30 3.75 0.32 2.41
C LEU A 30 4.74 -0.67 3.04
N VAL A 31 4.35 -1.94 3.18
CA VAL A 31 5.22 -2.98 3.73
C VAL A 31 6.47 -3.17 2.87
N ILE A 32 6.32 -3.26 1.54
CA ILE A 32 7.46 -3.35 0.63
C ILE A 32 8.35 -2.13 0.72
N LYS A 33 7.78 -0.92 0.77
CA LYS A 33 8.55 0.32 0.98
C LYS A 33 9.39 0.23 2.25
N LYS A 34 8.86 -0.32 3.34
CA LYS A 34 9.57 -0.47 4.62
C LYS A 34 10.65 -1.57 4.55
N ILE A 35 10.30 -2.76 4.06
CA ILE A 35 11.23 -3.91 3.95
C ILE A 35 12.41 -3.59 3.02
N CYS A 36 12.14 -3.00 1.87
CA CYS A 36 13.16 -2.59 0.90
C CYS A 36 13.83 -1.25 1.26
N GLN A 37 13.53 -0.67 2.42
CA GLN A 37 14.11 0.59 2.92
C GLN A 37 14.01 1.75 1.90
N LEU A 38 12.89 1.83 1.19
CA LEU A 38 12.62 2.86 0.19
C LEU A 38 12.13 4.12 0.90
N ASN A 39 13.03 5.10 1.05
CA ASN A 39 12.74 6.27 1.88
C ASN A 39 11.60 7.15 1.34
N THR A 40 11.41 7.20 0.01
CA THR A 40 10.37 8.04 -0.63
C THR A 40 9.38 7.24 -1.46
N VAL A 41 8.22 7.83 -1.71
CA VAL A 41 7.21 7.26 -2.63
C VAL A 41 7.80 7.15 -4.04
N GLU A 42 8.57 8.13 -4.50
CA GLU A 42 9.20 8.14 -5.84
C GLU A 42 10.20 6.99 -6.03
N LYS A 43 10.92 6.59 -4.97
CA LYS A 43 11.80 5.42 -5.00
C LYS A 43 10.99 4.13 -5.14
N LEU A 44 9.95 3.94 -4.32
CA LEU A 44 9.00 2.83 -4.43
C LEU A 44 8.40 2.77 -5.84
N ARG A 45 7.96 3.93 -6.35
CA ARG A 45 7.36 4.08 -7.66
C ARG A 45 8.30 3.62 -8.79
N ARG A 46 9.56 4.05 -8.76
CA ARG A 46 10.59 3.62 -9.73
C ARG A 46 10.87 2.12 -9.64
N GLU A 47 10.94 1.58 -8.43
CA GLU A 47 11.21 0.15 -8.23
C GLU A 47 10.08 -0.74 -8.77
N LEU A 48 8.83 -0.38 -8.49
CA LEU A 48 7.65 -1.07 -9.04
C LEU A 48 7.54 -0.96 -10.56
N LEU A 49 8.00 0.13 -11.16
CA LEU A 49 8.03 0.26 -12.62
C LEU A 49 9.08 -0.65 -13.25
N ARG A 50 10.21 -0.88 -12.57
CA ARG A 50 11.31 -1.73 -13.03
C ARG A 50 11.09 -3.21 -12.78
N ASN A 51 10.34 -3.56 -11.74
CA ASN A 51 10.19 -4.95 -11.29
C ASN A 51 8.71 -5.41 -11.35
N PRO A 52 8.28 -6.05 -12.46
CA PRO A 52 6.93 -6.60 -12.61
C PRO A 52 6.56 -7.62 -11.52
N THR A 53 7.52 -8.43 -11.06
CA THR A 53 7.29 -9.40 -9.98
C THR A 53 6.90 -8.69 -8.69
N LEU A 54 7.56 -7.58 -8.34
CA LEU A 54 7.23 -6.79 -7.17
C LEU A 54 5.82 -6.17 -7.25
N ARG A 55 5.39 -5.77 -8.45
CA ARG A 55 4.01 -5.32 -8.68
C ARG A 55 3.00 -6.43 -8.40
N ARG A 56 3.22 -7.61 -8.98
CA ARG A 56 2.33 -8.76 -8.80
C ARG A 56 2.23 -9.17 -7.33
N LEU A 57 3.34 -9.12 -6.58
CA LEU A 57 3.35 -9.34 -5.13
C LEU A 57 2.45 -8.35 -4.36
N CYS A 58 2.36 -7.10 -4.84
CA CYS A 58 1.44 -6.11 -4.28
C CYS A 58 -0.02 -6.28 -4.74
N GLY A 59 -0.30 -7.19 -5.67
CA GLY A 59 -1.60 -7.31 -6.35
C GLY A 59 -1.83 -6.25 -7.43
N LEU A 60 -0.77 -5.59 -7.91
CA LEU A 60 -0.85 -4.69 -9.06
C LEU A 60 -0.76 -5.49 -10.36
N LYS A 61 -1.53 -5.09 -11.37
CA LYS A 61 -1.50 -5.69 -12.71
C LYS A 61 -0.39 -5.06 -13.56
N ASP A 62 0.17 -5.85 -14.48
CA ASP A 62 1.15 -5.36 -15.48
C ASP A 62 0.49 -4.58 -16.62
N GLU A 63 -0.83 -4.60 -16.63
CA GLU A 63 -1.68 -3.75 -17.43
C GLU A 63 -3.01 -3.59 -16.69
N ASP A 64 -3.29 -2.35 -16.31
CA ASP A 64 -4.60 -1.94 -15.85
C ASP A 64 -4.95 -0.65 -16.58
N TYR A 65 -6.16 -0.56 -17.10
CA TYR A 65 -6.62 0.60 -17.82
C TYR A 65 -7.81 1.18 -17.08
N THR A 66 -7.62 2.34 -16.46
CA THR A 66 -8.74 3.12 -15.92
C THR A 66 -8.86 4.41 -16.72
N TYR A 67 -10.04 4.65 -17.30
CA TYR A 67 -10.31 5.83 -18.13
C TYR A 67 -9.30 5.98 -19.29
N GLY A 68 -8.97 4.86 -19.95
CA GLY A 68 -8.04 4.83 -21.09
C GLY A 68 -6.57 5.07 -20.75
N LYS A 69 -6.22 5.26 -19.47
CA LYS A 69 -4.83 5.45 -19.02
C LYS A 69 -4.30 4.17 -18.40
N LYS A 70 -3.13 3.72 -18.86
CA LYS A 70 -2.41 2.60 -18.26
C LYS A 70 -1.95 2.98 -16.84
N LYS A 71 -2.42 2.22 -15.86
CA LYS A 71 -2.13 2.38 -14.44
C LYS A 71 -1.41 1.14 -13.91
N LEU A 72 -0.09 1.17 -14.02
CA LEU A 72 0.76 0.11 -13.44
C LEU A 72 0.85 0.18 -11.91
N MET A 73 0.48 1.33 -11.34
CA MET A 73 0.84 1.70 -9.97
C MET A 73 0.15 3.00 -9.53
N PRO A 74 -0.06 3.21 -8.22
CA PRO A 74 -0.75 4.39 -7.71
C PRO A 74 -0.03 5.71 -8.03
N ASN A 75 -0.83 6.75 -8.30
CA ASN A 75 -0.32 8.10 -8.44
C ASN A 75 0.24 8.61 -7.10
N PRO A 76 1.25 9.52 -7.11
CA PRO A 76 1.86 10.04 -5.89
C PRO A 76 0.83 10.61 -4.91
N GLY A 77 -0.15 11.37 -5.41
CA GLY A 77 -1.19 11.99 -4.60
C GLY A 77 -2.11 11.01 -3.85
N VAL A 78 -2.12 9.73 -4.23
CA VAL A 78 -2.89 8.69 -3.51
C VAL A 78 -2.21 8.33 -2.19
N PHE A 79 -0.88 8.40 -2.11
CA PHE A 79 -0.12 7.99 -0.93
C PHE A 79 -0.36 8.89 0.30
N PRO A 80 -0.29 10.24 0.21
CA PRO A 80 -0.59 11.10 1.36
C PRO A 80 -2.00 10.89 1.91
N LEU A 81 -3.00 10.76 1.04
CA LEU A 81 -4.39 10.50 1.44
C LEU A 81 -4.53 9.14 2.12
N PHE A 82 -3.82 8.12 1.60
CA PHE A 82 -3.76 6.81 2.22
C PHE A 82 -3.12 6.90 3.61
N TYR A 83 -1.99 7.59 3.75
CA TYR A 83 -1.29 7.77 5.03
C TYR A 83 -2.14 8.48 6.08
N GLN A 84 -2.92 9.50 5.71
CA GLN A 84 -3.83 10.19 6.63
C GLN A 84 -4.92 9.27 7.20
N ARG A 85 -5.37 8.27 6.43
CA ARG A 85 -6.31 7.26 6.94
C ARG A 85 -5.58 6.22 7.77
N LEU A 86 -4.40 5.80 7.32
CA LEU A 86 -3.55 4.84 8.02
C LEU A 86 -3.20 5.32 9.44
N THR A 87 -2.91 6.60 9.63
CA THR A 87 -2.57 7.18 10.94
C THR A 87 -3.72 7.08 11.97
N LYS A 88 -4.96 6.86 11.53
CA LYS A 88 -6.11 6.63 12.44
C LYS A 88 -6.10 5.23 13.06
N HIS A 89 -5.37 4.30 12.44
CA HIS A 89 -5.26 2.88 12.83
C HIS A 89 -3.80 2.54 13.16
N GLN A 90 -3.10 3.48 13.81
CA GLN A 90 -1.68 3.37 14.12
C GLN A 90 -1.37 2.18 15.05
N ASP A 91 -2.29 1.85 15.94
CA ASP A 91 -2.30 0.67 16.79
C ASP A 91 -2.23 -0.62 15.97
N LEU A 92 -3.11 -0.80 14.99
CA LEU A 92 -3.12 -1.98 14.11
C LEU A 92 -1.86 -2.05 13.25
N LEU A 93 -1.33 -0.90 12.83
CA LEU A 93 -0.08 -0.83 12.08
C LEU A 93 1.12 -1.25 12.95
N ASN A 94 1.16 -0.81 14.21
CA ASN A 94 2.21 -1.19 15.15
C ASN A 94 2.16 -2.70 15.43
N ASP A 95 0.96 -3.28 15.59
CA ASP A 95 0.79 -4.72 15.75
C ASP A 95 1.34 -5.53 14.57
N ILE A 96 1.10 -5.05 13.34
CA ILE A 96 1.64 -5.68 12.13
C ILE A 96 3.16 -5.67 12.16
N PHE A 97 3.78 -4.51 12.43
CA PHE A 97 5.23 -4.41 12.45
C PHE A 97 5.87 -5.15 13.63
N PHE A 98 5.20 -5.18 14.78
CA PHE A 98 5.62 -5.98 15.93
C PHE A 98 5.66 -7.48 15.58
N ARG A 99 4.64 -7.97 14.85
CA ARG A 99 4.58 -9.37 14.40
C ARG A 99 5.59 -9.69 13.29
N ILE A 100 5.85 -8.74 12.39
CA ILE A 100 6.79 -8.92 11.26
C ILE A 100 8.25 -8.81 11.71
N GLY A 101 8.53 -7.97 12.71
CA GLY A 101 9.89 -7.59 13.10
C GLY A 101 10.11 -7.62 14.60
N GLY A 102 9.59 -8.64 15.29
CA GLY A 102 9.68 -8.85 16.74
C GLY A 102 10.81 -8.08 17.42
N ARG A 103 10.42 -7.03 18.16
CA ARG A 103 11.25 -6.06 18.89
C ARG A 103 12.12 -5.12 18.04
N TYR A 104 11.68 -3.88 17.96
CA TYR A 104 12.59 -2.74 18.19
C TYR A 104 11.91 -1.82 19.22
N VAL A 105 12.61 -1.66 20.34
CA VAL A 105 12.35 -0.70 21.42
C VAL A 105 12.35 0.71 20.86
#